data_AF-A0A256H643-F1
#
_entry.id   AF-A0A256H643-F1
#
_cell.length_a   1.000
_cell.length_b   1.000
_cell.length_c   1.000
_cell.angle_alpha   90.00
_cell.angle_beta   90.00
_cell.angle_gamma   90.00
#
_symmetry.space_group_name_H-M   'P 1'
#
loop_
_entity.id
_entity.type
_entity.pdbx_description
1 polymer ?
#
loop_
_entity_poly.entity_id
_entity_poly.type
_entity_poly.pdbx_seq_one_letter_code
_entity_poly.pdbx_strand_id
1 'polypeptide(L)'
;MHWRRRRDLEGGKELGVWLLLDDGTVEKELYVESHEYRGGDFDVYTASPDGEWEHNGTFDTADDAFDAALAQIEESQFPLEGT
;
A
#
# COMPACT_ATOMS: atom_id res chain seq x y z
N MET A 1 11.98 9.35 -8.35
CA MET A 1 11.03 8.55 -7.53
C MET A 1 10.06 9.41 -6.72
N HIS A 2 8.78 9.10 -6.77
CA HIS A 2 7.72 9.66 -5.90
C HIS A 2 6.59 8.63 -5.71
N TRP A 3 5.90 8.69 -4.58
CA TRP A 3 4.71 7.88 -4.33
C TRP A 3 3.46 8.53 -4.90
N ARG A 4 2.53 7.73 -5.39
CA ARG A 4 1.23 8.19 -5.88
C ARG A 4 0.12 7.26 -5.46
N ARG A 5 -0.94 7.79 -4.84
CA ARG A 5 -2.14 6.98 -4.52
C ARG A 5 -2.93 6.65 -5.79
N ARG A 6 -3.19 5.37 -6.02
CA ARG A 6 -4.12 4.90 -7.06
C ARG A 6 -5.56 5.05 -6.56
N ARG A 7 -6.44 5.58 -7.40
CA ARG A 7 -7.86 5.84 -7.05
C ARG A 7 -8.80 4.69 -7.34
N ASP A 8 -8.41 3.79 -8.21
CA ASP A 8 -9.26 2.69 -8.66
C ASP A 8 -8.92 1.44 -7.85
N LEU A 9 -9.86 1.04 -6.96
CA LEU A 9 -9.78 -0.14 -6.11
C LEU A 9 -10.81 -1.15 -6.64
N GLU A 10 -10.35 -2.30 -7.12
CA GLU A 10 -11.25 -3.34 -7.61
C GLU A 10 -11.82 -4.17 -6.45
N GLY A 11 -13.13 -4.39 -6.44
CA GLY A 11 -13.74 -5.41 -5.57
C GLY A 11 -13.77 -5.11 -4.05
N GLY A 12 -13.35 -3.92 -3.61
CA GLY A 12 -13.49 -3.44 -2.22
C GLY A 12 -12.60 -4.15 -1.19
N LYS A 13 -11.65 -4.98 -1.63
CA LYS A 13 -10.67 -5.64 -0.77
C LYS A 13 -9.47 -4.76 -0.51
N GLU A 14 -8.95 -4.14 -1.56
CA GLU A 14 -7.90 -3.14 -1.46
C GLU A 14 -8.52 -1.83 -0.97
N LEU A 15 -8.07 -1.33 0.18
CA LEU A 15 -8.52 -0.06 0.76
C LEU A 15 -7.60 1.10 0.35
N GLY A 16 -6.32 0.79 0.15
CA GLY A 16 -5.30 1.76 -0.25
C GLY A 16 -4.25 1.10 -1.13
N VAL A 17 -3.93 1.76 -2.25
CA VAL A 17 -2.83 1.35 -3.12
C VAL A 17 -2.00 2.58 -3.46
N TRP A 18 -0.69 2.47 -3.30
CA TRP A 18 0.29 3.48 -3.68
C TRP A 18 1.33 2.90 -4.61
N LEU A 19 1.74 3.69 -5.59
CA LEU A 19 2.74 3.32 -6.59
C LEU A 19 3.98 4.19 -6.36
N LEU A 20 5.14 3.56 -6.19
CA LEU A 20 6.43 4.24 -6.24
C LEU A 20 6.82 4.34 -7.71
N LEU A 21 6.84 5.57 -8.23
CA LEU A 21 7.06 5.86 -9.64
C LEU A 21 8.46 6.44 -9.87
N ASP A 22 9.21 5.86 -10.80
CA ASP A 22 10.40 6.47 -11.38
C ASP A 22 10.20 6.71 -12.88
N ASP A 23 10.16 7.98 -13.28
CA ASP A 23 9.93 8.41 -14.68
C ASP A 23 8.71 7.73 -15.35
N GLY A 24 7.65 7.46 -14.58
CA GLY A 24 6.43 6.80 -15.05
C GLY A 24 6.46 5.26 -15.01
N THR A 25 7.57 4.65 -14.60
CA THR A 25 7.70 3.22 -14.33
C THR A 25 7.37 2.93 -12.87
N VAL A 26 6.61 1.85 -12.62
CA VAL A 26 6.30 1.40 -11.25
C VAL A 26 7.45 0.55 -10.74
N GLU A 27 8.14 1.05 -9.71
CA GLU A 27 9.25 0.36 -9.05
C GLU A 27 8.78 -0.49 -7.87
N LYS A 28 7.69 -0.08 -7.22
CA LYS A 28 7.10 -0.78 -6.08
C LYS A 28 5.64 -0.38 -5.92
N GLU A 29 4.83 -1.32 -5.46
CA GLU A 29 3.47 -1.06 -5.04
C GLU A 29 3.33 -1.32 -3.54
N LEU A 30 2.50 -0.54 -2.86
CA LEU A 30 2.16 -0.68 -1.45
C LEU A 30 0.65 -0.81 -1.33
N TYR A 31 0.19 -1.82 -0.61
CA TYR A 31 -1.20 -2.21 -0.47
C TYR A 31 -1.64 -2.18 0.98
N VAL A 32 -2.88 -1.74 1.21
CA VAL A 32 -3.68 -2.03 2.41
C VAL A 32 -4.86 -2.87 1.96
N GLU A 33 -4.98 -4.10 2.46
CA GLU A 33 -6.06 -5.03 2.12
C GLU A 33 -6.91 -5.37 3.35
N SER A 34 -8.24 -5.43 3.18
CA SER A 34 -9.19 -5.91 4.16
C SER A 34 -9.50 -7.40 3.97
N HIS A 35 -9.41 -8.17 5.07
CA HIS A 35 -9.86 -9.56 5.14
C HIS A 35 -11.21 -9.70 5.85
N GLU A 36 -11.98 -8.63 6.01
CA GLU A 36 -13.23 -8.61 6.78
C GLU A 36 -14.25 -9.70 6.36
N TYR A 37 -14.17 -10.17 5.10
CA TYR A 37 -14.96 -11.31 4.60
C TYR A 37 -14.65 -12.67 5.28
N ARG A 38 -13.63 -12.74 6.14
CA ARG A 38 -13.26 -13.92 6.95
C ARG A 38 -13.25 -13.70 8.45
N GLY A 39 -13.50 -12.49 8.96
CA GLY A 39 -13.56 -12.26 10.40
C GLY A 39 -12.99 -10.95 10.94
N GLY A 40 -12.28 -10.10 10.20
CA GLY A 40 -10.96 -10.38 9.61
C GLY A 40 -10.04 -9.17 9.87
N ASP A 41 -8.74 -9.35 9.68
CA ASP A 41 -7.69 -8.34 9.90
C ASP A 41 -7.42 -7.49 8.64
N PHE A 42 -6.61 -6.46 8.78
CA PHE A 42 -6.11 -5.61 7.70
C PHE A 42 -4.63 -5.88 7.52
N ASP A 43 -4.20 -6.14 6.30
CA ASP A 43 -2.80 -6.39 6.01
C ASP A 43 -2.19 -5.29 5.17
N VAL A 44 -0.90 -5.07 5.39
CA VAL A 44 -0.07 -4.20 4.57
C VAL A 44 0.94 -5.07 3.83
N TYR A 45 1.06 -4.87 2.52
CA TYR A 45 2.00 -5.61 1.68
C TYR A 45 2.72 -4.68 0.71
N THR A 46 3.93 -5.05 0.31
CA THR A 46 4.56 -4.46 -0.88
C THR A 46 4.74 -5.48 -1.99
N ALA A 47 4.63 -5.03 -3.23
CA ALA A 47 4.89 -5.84 -4.41
C ALA A 47 5.97 -5.21 -5.30
N SER A 48 6.89 -6.03 -5.79
CA SER A 48 7.87 -5.64 -6.83
C SER A 48 7.30 -5.89 -8.22
N PRO A 49 7.79 -5.20 -9.27
CA PRO A 49 7.41 -5.46 -10.66
C PRO A 49 7.73 -6.89 -11.13
N ASP A 50 8.69 -7.57 -10.48
CA ASP A 50 9.03 -8.97 -10.73
C ASP A 50 8.00 -9.97 -10.13
N GLY A 51 6.98 -9.47 -9.44
CA GLY A 51 5.91 -10.26 -8.84
C GLY A 51 6.25 -10.83 -7.46
N GLU A 52 7.28 -10.31 -6.80
CA GLU A 52 7.58 -10.66 -5.41
C GLU A 52 6.68 -9.87 -4.46
N TRP A 53 6.14 -10.56 -3.46
CA TRP A 53 5.28 -9.97 -2.45
C TRP A 53 5.96 -10.07 -1.09
N GLU A 54 5.98 -8.96 -0.36
CA GLU A 54 6.41 -8.88 1.02
C GLU A 54 5.21 -8.53 1.90
N HIS A 55 5.06 -9.24 3.03
CA HIS A 55 4.06 -8.92 4.03
C HIS A 55 4.69 -8.05 5.11
N ASN A 56 4.11 -6.87 5.31
CA ASN A 56 4.69 -5.80 6.10
C ASN A 56 3.95 -5.62 7.43
N GLY A 57 2.85 -6.34 7.66
CA GLY A 57 2.16 -6.40 8.93
C GLY A 57 0.68 -6.76 8.80
N THR A 58 0.11 -7.23 9.90
CA THR A 58 -1.32 -7.49 10.10
C THR A 58 -1.82 -6.61 11.24
N PHE A 59 -2.98 -6.01 11.07
CA PHE A 59 -3.55 -4.99 11.96
C PHE A 59 -5.03 -5.26 12.21
N ASP A 60 -5.48 -5.00 13.43
CA ASP A 60 -6.88 -5.20 13.81
C ASP A 60 -7.83 -4.16 13.20
N THR A 61 -7.32 -2.98 12.81
CA THR A 61 -8.12 -1.89 12.24
C THR A 61 -7.54 -1.34 10.94
N ALA A 62 -8.43 -0.81 10.10
CA ALA A 62 -8.02 -0.15 8.86
C ALA A 62 -7.12 1.06 9.15
N ASP A 63 -7.43 1.83 10.19
CA ASP A 63 -6.69 3.03 10.58
C ASP A 63 -5.22 2.68 10.89
N ASP A 64 -4.99 1.65 11.71
CA ASP A 64 -3.65 1.15 12.03
C ASP A 64 -2.89 0.69 10.78
N ALA A 65 -3.57 0.00 9.85
CA ALA A 65 -2.95 -0.43 8.59
C ALA A 65 -2.61 0.75 7.67
N PHE A 66 -3.46 1.78 7.62
CA PHE A 66 -3.19 3.01 6.88
C PHE A 66 -2.01 3.79 7.48
N ASP A 67 -1.97 3.94 8.80
CA ASP A 67 -0.85 4.57 9.51
C ASP A 67 0.46 3.83 9.21
N ALA A 68 0.47 2.50 9.27
CA ALA A 68 1.64 1.70 8.95
C ALA A 68 2.08 1.84 7.48
N ALA A 69 1.14 1.91 6.53
CA ALA A 69 1.46 2.15 5.12
C ALA A 69 2.03 3.55 4.90
N LEU A 70 1.46 4.58 5.52
CA LEU A 70 1.95 5.95 5.42
C LEU A 70 3.33 6.11 6.06
N ALA A 71 3.57 5.48 7.22
CA ALA A 71 4.89 5.45 7.85
C ALA A 71 5.97 4.90 6.91
N GLN A 72 5.67 3.80 6.19
CA GLN A 72 6.61 3.27 5.19
C GLN A 72 6.91 4.23 4.05
N ILE A 73 5.89 4.99 3.59
CA ILE A 73 6.08 6.04 2.58
C ILE A 73 6.99 7.15 3.11
N GLU A 74 6.76 7.58 4.35
CA GLU A 74 7.58 8.62 5.00
C GLU A 74 9.03 8.15 5.21
N GLU A 75 9.24 6.90 5.61
CA GLU A 75 10.55 6.28 5.80
C GLU A 75 11.31 6.02 4.48
N SER A 76 10.59 5.89 3.35
CA SER A 76 11.21 5.59 2.06
C SER A 76 12.01 6.75 1.44
N GLN A 77 12.02 7.93 2.07
CA GLN A 77 12.66 9.16 1.58
C GLN A 77 12.09 9.72 0.26
N PHE A 78 11.00 9.15 -0.27
CA PHE A 78 10.38 9.59 -1.51
C PHE A 78 9.08 10.34 -1.22
N PRO A 79 8.84 11.52 -1.83
CA PRO A 79 7.67 12.32 -1.53
C PRO A 79 6.38 11.64 -2.02
N LEU A 80 5.28 11.87 -1.31
CA LEU A 80 3.93 11.52 -1.76
C LEU A 80 3.34 12.66 -2.62
N GLU A 81 2.98 12.34 -3.87
CA GLU A 81 2.34 13.28 -4.80
C GLU A 81 0.99 13.77 -4.25
N GLY A 82 0.79 15.09 -4.27
CA GLY A 82 -0.49 15.71 -3.90
C GLY A 82 -0.67 16.01 -2.41
N THR A 83 0.43 16.09 -1.65
CA THR A 83 0.46 16.74 -0.32
C THR A 83 0.55 18.25 -0.44
#